data_AF-Q08D27-F1
#
_entry.id   AF-Q08D27-F1
#
_cell.length_a   1.000
_cell.length_b   1.000
_cell.length_c   1.000
_cell.angle_alpha   90.00
_cell.angle_beta   90.00
_cell.angle_gamma   90.00
#
_symmetry.space_group_name_H-M   'P 1'
#
loop_
_entity.id
_entity.type
_entity.pdbx_description
1 polymer ?
#
loop_
_entity_poly.entity_id
_entity_poly.type
_entity_poly.pdbx_seq_one_letter_code
_entity_poly.pdbx_strand_id
1 'polypeptide(L)'
;MQCDDRNKKKKEVQPEIGSNFLEAGTILTTPIGYIESCFMTKNGTPRQPSVCSLSRGRLRISKSVFNNPEHSLIGIEQFSHVW
;
A
#
# COMPACT_ATOMS: atom_id res chain seq x y z
N MET A 1 38.34 -32.82 -34.24
CA MET A 1 36.96 -32.39 -34.58
C MET A 1 36.25 -32.10 -33.28
N GLN A 2 35.69 -30.90 -33.20
CA GLN A 2 34.90 -30.31 -32.10
C GLN A 2 33.87 -31.30 -31.50
N CYS A 3 33.41 -31.14 -30.26
CA CYS A 3 32.82 -29.91 -29.75
C CYS A 3 33.04 -29.71 -28.25
N ASP A 4 33.53 -28.53 -27.91
CA ASP A 4 33.59 -27.97 -26.56
C ASP A 4 32.20 -27.81 -25.94
N ASP A 5 32.17 -28.13 -24.65
CA ASP A 5 31.12 -27.88 -23.68
C ASP A 5 30.62 -26.43 -23.73
N ARG A 6 29.33 -26.24 -23.98
CA ARG A 6 28.61 -25.01 -23.60
C ARG A 6 27.32 -25.36 -22.89
N ASN A 7 27.47 -25.72 -21.62
CA ASN A 7 26.39 -25.74 -20.64
C ASN A 7 25.88 -24.29 -20.45
N LYS A 8 24.84 -23.92 -21.19
CA LYS A 8 24.17 -22.62 -21.08
C LYS A 8 23.26 -22.63 -19.86
N LYS A 9 23.88 -22.54 -18.68
CA LYS A 9 23.17 -22.26 -17.42
C LYS A 9 22.54 -20.87 -17.55
N LYS A 10 21.23 -20.81 -17.82
CA LYS A 10 20.46 -19.57 -17.73
C LYS A 10 20.62 -19.08 -16.29
N LYS A 11 21.42 -18.04 -16.09
CA LYS A 11 21.41 -17.28 -14.84
C LYS A 11 20.05 -16.58 -14.80
N GLU A 12 19.15 -17.09 -13.97
CA GLU A 12 18.00 -16.33 -13.51
C GLU A 12 18.58 -15.16 -12.70
N VAL A 13 18.55 -13.98 -13.31
CA VAL A 13 19.00 -12.74 -12.67
C VAL A 13 17.94 -12.43 -11.62
N GLN A 14 18.26 -12.73 -10.36
CA GLN A 14 17.50 -12.20 -9.24
C GLN A 14 17.64 -10.66 -9.33
N PRO A 15 16.55 -9.89 -9.23
CA PRO A 15 16.69 -8.44 -9.21
C PRO A 15 17.45 -8.09 -7.93
N GLU A 16 18.72 -7.73 -8.10
CA GLU A 16 19.52 -7.10 -7.06
C GLU A 16 18.72 -5.86 -6.63
N ILE A 17 18.06 -5.89 -5.47
CA ILE A 17 17.36 -4.71 -4.93
C ILE A 17 18.47 -3.79 -4.41
N GLY A 18 19.12 -3.13 -5.35
CA GLY A 18 20.14 -2.13 -5.10
C GLY A 18 19.55 -1.02 -4.25
N SER A 19 20.25 -0.72 -3.17
CA SER A 19 19.96 0.23 -2.09
C SER A 19 19.89 1.70 -2.54
N ASN A 20 19.35 2.02 -3.72
CA ASN A 20 19.34 3.38 -4.29
C ASN A 20 17.92 3.91 -4.64
N PHE A 21 16.84 3.18 -4.33
CA PHE A 21 15.46 3.63 -4.61
C PHE A 21 15.09 4.93 -3.88
N LEU A 22 15.59 5.12 -2.66
CA LEU A 22 15.34 6.32 -1.87
C LEU A 22 16.05 7.56 -2.43
N GLU A 23 17.28 7.40 -2.92
CA GLU A 23 18.08 8.48 -3.51
C GLU A 23 17.57 8.87 -4.91
N ALA A 24 16.97 7.92 -5.63
CA ALA A 24 16.21 8.16 -6.86
C ALA A 24 14.80 8.74 -6.62
N GLY A 25 14.45 9.08 -5.37
CA GLY A 25 13.14 9.66 -5.00
C GLY A 25 11.95 8.72 -5.21
N THR A 26 12.19 7.42 -5.38
CA THR A 26 11.14 6.42 -5.69
C THR A 26 10.88 5.57 -4.45
N ILE A 27 9.85 5.93 -3.69
CA ILE A 27 9.39 5.15 -2.54
C ILE A 27 8.32 4.17 -3.01
N LEU A 28 8.61 2.88 -2.92
CA LEU A 28 7.61 1.83 -3.13
C LEU A 28 6.75 1.69 -1.87
N THR A 29 5.43 1.76 -2.03
CA THR A 29 4.48 1.61 -0.92
C THR A 29 3.45 0.53 -1.24
N THR A 30 2.93 -0.10 -0.18
CA THR A 30 1.84 -1.07 -0.28
C THR A 30 0.65 -0.53 0.52
N PRO A 31 -0.59 -0.58 -0.02
CA PRO A 31 -1.75 -0.11 0.72
C PRO A 31 -2.01 -0.96 1.95
N ILE A 32 -2.17 -0.31 3.10
CA ILE A 32 -2.51 -0.96 4.39
C ILE A 32 -4.03 -1.16 4.57
N GLY A 33 -4.84 -0.57 3.69
CA GLY A 33 -6.29 -0.56 3.79
C GLY A 33 -6.92 0.32 2.72
N TYR A 34 -8.25 0.46 2.78
CA TYR A 34 -9.04 1.23 1.83
C TYR A 34 -10.14 2.01 2.54
N ILE A 35 -10.47 3.19 2.01
CA ILE A 35 -11.59 4.00 2.47
C ILE A 35 -12.80 3.73 1.58
N GLU A 36 -13.93 3.47 2.21
CA GLU A 36 -15.25 3.42 1.59
C GLU A 36 -15.99 4.73 1.89
N SER A 37 -16.62 5.31 0.88
CA SER A 37 -17.42 6.52 1.02
C SER A 37 -18.64 6.45 0.09
N CYS A 38 -19.60 7.36 0.29
CA CYS A 38 -20.74 7.52 -0.62
C CYS A 38 -20.38 8.21 -1.95
N PHE A 39 -19.13 8.63 -2.14
CA PHE A 39 -18.68 9.36 -3.34
C PHE A 39 -17.99 8.40 -4.31
N MET A 40 -18.65 8.10 -5.43
CA MET A 40 -18.14 7.16 -6.44
C MET A 40 -17.11 7.77 -7.40
N THR A 41 -17.11 9.11 -7.52
CA THR A 41 -16.21 9.83 -8.43
C THR A 41 -15.67 11.08 -7.75
N LYS A 42 -14.50 11.53 -8.19
CA LYS A 42 -13.84 12.74 -7.67
C LYS A 42 -14.76 13.98 -7.73
N ASN A 43 -15.53 14.13 -8.81
CA ASN A 43 -16.41 15.30 -8.99
C ASN A 43 -17.64 15.25 -8.08
N GLY A 44 -17.97 14.09 -7.51
CA GLY A 44 -19.04 13.94 -6.53
C GLY A 44 -18.62 14.24 -5.09
N THR A 45 -17.31 14.27 -4.79
CA THR A 45 -16.80 14.54 -3.45
C THR A 45 -16.87 16.05 -3.15
N PRO A 46 -17.49 16.47 -2.04
CA PRO A 46 -17.60 17.88 -1.69
C PRO A 46 -16.22 18.49 -1.43
N ARG A 47 -16.03 19.74 -1.86
CA ARG A 47 -14.78 20.49 -1.58
C ARG A 47 -14.58 20.81 -0.10
N GLN A 48 -15.64 20.72 0.70
CA GLN A 48 -15.64 20.92 2.13
C GLN A 48 -16.37 19.71 2.77
N PRO A 49 -15.65 18.79 3.43
CA PRO A 49 -16.24 17.53 3.92
C PRO A 49 -17.31 17.74 5.01
N SER A 50 -17.25 18.85 5.75
CA SER A 50 -18.24 19.18 6.79
C SER A 50 -19.63 19.57 6.26
N VAL A 51 -19.77 19.86 4.96
CA VAL A 51 -21.03 20.30 4.36
C VAL A 51 -22.04 19.15 4.24
N CYS A 52 -21.56 17.91 4.10
CA CYS A 52 -22.43 16.73 3.99
C CYS A 52 -22.39 15.94 5.31
N SER A 53 -23.23 16.31 6.28
CA SER A 53 -23.29 15.65 7.58
C SER A 53 -23.64 14.15 7.52
N LEU A 54 -24.26 13.71 6.42
CA LEU A 54 -24.64 12.30 6.19
C LEU A 54 -23.55 11.47 5.51
N SER A 55 -22.46 12.07 5.03
CA SER A 55 -21.38 11.34 4.34
C SER A 55 -20.43 10.65 5.31
N ARG A 56 -20.91 9.56 5.95
CA ARG A 56 -20.07 8.69 6.76
C ARG A 56 -19.13 7.88 5.87
N GLY A 57 -17.85 7.87 6.21
CA GLY A 57 -16.84 7.00 5.61
C GLY A 57 -16.52 5.80 6.50
N ARG A 58 -15.96 4.75 5.91
CA ARG A 58 -15.43 3.59 6.64
C ARG A 58 -14.01 3.30 6.17
N LEU A 59 -13.05 3.30 7.10
CA LEU A 59 -11.69 2.82 6.83
C LEU A 59 -11.63 1.32 7.11
N ARG A 60 -11.26 0.52 6.10
CA ARG A 60 -11.08 -0.93 6.22
C ARG A 60 -9.60 -1.27 6.11
N ILE A 61 -9.01 -1.66 7.23
CA ILE A 61 -7.60 -2.04 7.34
C ILE A 61 -7.42 -3.51 6.90
N SER A 62 -6.41 -3.78 6.07
CA SER A 62 -6.08 -5.12 5.61
C SER A 62 -5.28 -5.86 6.68
N LYS A 63 -5.83 -6.98 7.16
CA LYS A 63 -5.16 -7.81 8.16
C LYS A 63 -3.87 -8.46 7.64
N SER A 64 -3.73 -8.67 6.34
CA SER A 64 -2.57 -9.36 5.78
C SER A 64 -1.29 -8.54 5.78
N VAL A 65 -1.36 -7.23 6.02
CA VAL A 65 -0.22 -6.31 5.90
C VAL A 65 0.51 -6.14 7.24
N PHE A 66 -0.15 -6.45 8.36
CA PHE A 66 0.41 -6.31 9.70
C PHE A 66 0.87 -7.66 10.21
N ASN A 67 2.07 -7.71 10.81
CA ASN A 67 2.58 -8.92 11.47
C ASN A 67 1.67 -9.37 12.61
N ASN A 68 1.05 -8.40 13.30
CA ASN A 68 0.06 -8.62 14.33
C ASN A 68 -1.19 -7.77 14.05
N PRO A 69 -2.20 -8.32 13.34
CA PRO A 69 -3.38 -7.57 12.91
C PRO A 69 -4.27 -7.14 14.07
N GLU A 70 -4.43 -7.97 15.10
CA GLU A 70 -5.28 -7.71 16.25
C GLU A 70 -4.77 -6.57 17.14
N HIS A 71 -3.46 -6.33 17.13
CA HIS A 71 -2.84 -5.23 17.86
C HIS A 71 -2.74 -3.91 17.05
N SER A 72 -2.99 -3.93 15.74
CA SER A 72 -2.75 -2.78 14.85
C SER A 72 -3.57 -1.52 15.14
N LEU A 73 -4.70 -1.65 15.86
CA LEU A 73 -5.64 -0.56 16.15
C LEU A 73 -5.95 -0.39 17.65
N ILE A 74 -5.23 -1.07 18.54
CA ILE A 74 -5.47 -0.96 19.98
C ILE A 74 -5.24 0.49 20.43
N GLY A 75 -6.22 1.07 21.13
CA GLY A 75 -6.12 2.41 21.68
C GLY A 75 -6.60 3.51 20.73
N ILE A 76 -6.93 3.19 19.46
CA ILE A 76 -7.42 4.19 18.50
C ILE A 76 -8.76 4.80 18.93
N GLU A 77 -9.57 4.04 19.68
CA GLU A 77 -10.86 4.46 20.22
C GLU A 77 -10.75 5.58 21.26
N GLN A 78 -9.55 5.84 21.80
CA GLN A 78 -9.30 6.91 22.75
C GLN A 78 -9.17 8.28 22.08
N PHE A 79 -9.13 8.32 20.73
CA PHE A 79 -9.00 9.53 19.94
C PHE A 79 -10.28 9.80 19.15
N SER A 80 -10.66 11.07 19.06
CA SER A 80 -11.81 11.49 18.26
C SER A 80 -11.46 11.73 16.79
N HIS A 81 -10.16 11.89 16.47
CA HIS A 81 -9.66 12.23 15.14
C HIS A 81 -8.35 11.49 14.87
N VAL A 82 -8.14 11.09 13.63
CA VAL A 82 -6.95 10.37 13.13
C VAL A 82 -6.49 10.97 11.81
N TRP A 83 -5.24 10.73 11.44
CA TRP A 83 -4.64 11.10 10.16
C TRP A 83 -4.44 9.89 9.26
#